data_AF-A0A4R8W156-F1
#
_entry.id   AF-A0A4R8W156-F1
#
_cell.length_a   1.000
_cell.length_b   1.000
_cell.length_c   1.000
_cell.angle_alpha   90.00
_cell.angle_beta   90.00
_cell.angle_gamma   90.00
#
_symmetry.space_group_name_H-M   'P 1'
#
loop_
_entity.id
_entity.type
_entity.pdbx_description
1 polymer ?
#
loop_
_entity_poly.entity_id
_entity_poly.type
_entity_poly.pdbx_seq_one_letter_code
_entity_poly.pdbx_strand_id
1 'polypeptide(L)'
;MTLAMAVLVVICLVGLVVDPRTLTGAPLWAKPLKFSISVLVYAITLSWLLPFLRRRRLAWWIGTVAIAALAIEMVIIVGTAWAGVTSHFNVATPLAATLWSVMAFSIVVVWMATLLVAVLLFRADLGDPALSLAIRAGALVAVAGMGLAFLMTGPTAAQLDSFQGIAGAHTIGVPDGGPGLPLLGWSTVAGDLRIPHFVGMHALQAIPLTALLLELLARRIPALAEPRTRLRLIWVVIGLYLGVLALLTGQALAGQSIVRPDVVVVVSAVSLLVAAASAAGGVLWAGQRRARAAFAR
;
A
#
# COMPACT_ATOMS: atom_id res chain seq x y z
N MET A 1 0.50 19.90 -0.32
CA MET A 1 0.62 18.53 -0.88
C MET A 1 -0.72 17.98 -1.31
N THR A 2 -1.68 17.77 -0.39
CA THR A 2 -3.03 17.23 -0.69
C THR A 2 -3.71 17.91 -1.88
N LEU A 3 -3.84 19.24 -1.86
CA LEU A 3 -4.43 20.00 -2.97
C LEU A 3 -3.65 19.82 -4.28
N ALA A 4 -2.32 19.88 -4.23
CA ALA A 4 -1.47 19.70 -5.41
C ALA A 4 -1.66 18.31 -6.03
N MET A 5 -1.76 17.26 -5.22
CA MET A 5 -2.04 15.90 -5.71
C MET A 5 -3.45 15.77 -6.26
N ALA A 6 -4.45 16.40 -5.65
CA ALA A 6 -5.82 16.40 -6.17
C ALA A 6 -5.89 17.08 -7.56
N VAL A 7 -5.23 18.23 -7.72
CA VAL A 7 -5.09 18.90 -9.02
C VAL A 7 -4.37 18.00 -10.03
N LEU A 8 -3.27 17.37 -9.62
CA LEU A 8 -2.51 16.50 -10.50
C LEU A 8 -3.29 15.23 -10.91
N VAL A 9 -4.14 14.69 -10.04
CA VAL A 9 -5.09 13.61 -10.40
C VAL A 9 -5.99 14.06 -11.55
N VAL A 10 -6.59 15.25 -11.47
CA VAL A 10 -7.44 15.79 -12.54
C VAL A 10 -6.64 15.96 -13.83
N ILE A 11 -5.43 16.52 -13.76
CA ILE A 11 -4.54 16.67 -14.94
C ILE A 11 -4.25 15.30 -15.57
N CYS A 12 -3.92 14.28 -14.78
CA CYS A 12 -3.60 12.96 -15.30
C CYS A 12 -4.83 12.27 -15.88
N LEU A 13 -6.03 12.47 -15.32
CA LEU A 13 -7.28 11.96 -15.88
C LEU A 13 -7.57 12.58 -17.26
N VAL A 14 -7.38 13.90 -17.41
CA VAL A 14 -7.47 14.56 -18.71
C VAL A 14 -6.42 13.99 -19.66
N GLY A 15 -5.17 13.86 -19.19
CA GLY A 15 -4.06 13.28 -19.95
C GLY A 15 -4.34 11.87 -20.48
N LEU A 16 -4.99 11.01 -19.69
CA LEU A 16 -5.40 9.67 -20.12
C LEU A 16 -6.40 9.67 -21.30
N VAL A 17 -7.14 10.76 -21.49
CA VAL A 17 -8.13 10.90 -22.56
C VAL A 17 -7.52 11.56 -23.79
N VAL A 18 -6.67 12.59 -23.60
CA VAL A 18 -6.22 13.46 -24.69
C VAL A 18 -4.82 13.13 -25.22
N ASP A 19 -3.99 12.42 -24.46
CA ASP A 19 -2.63 12.07 -24.85
C ASP A 19 -2.53 10.56 -25.19
N PRO A 20 -2.41 10.20 -26.47
CA PRO A 20 -2.41 8.81 -26.90
C PRO A 20 -1.07 8.10 -26.64
N ARG A 21 -0.04 8.82 -26.16
CA ARG A 21 1.29 8.24 -25.96
C ARG A 21 1.24 7.11 -24.92
N THR A 22 2.04 6.09 -25.17
CA THR A 22 2.24 4.97 -24.25
C THR A 22 3.71 4.87 -23.87
N LEU A 23 3.97 4.44 -22.64
CA LEU A 23 5.30 4.12 -22.15
C LEU A 23 5.26 2.73 -21.52
N THR A 24 6.14 1.82 -21.95
CA THR A 24 6.20 0.43 -21.47
C THR A 24 4.85 -0.31 -21.57
N GLY A 25 4.13 -0.14 -22.69
CA GLY A 25 2.85 -0.81 -22.93
C GLY A 25 1.64 -0.25 -22.17
N ALA A 26 1.79 0.86 -21.44
CA ALA A 26 0.69 1.50 -20.70
C ALA A 26 0.54 2.99 -21.08
N PRO A 27 -0.66 3.59 -20.92
CA PRO A 27 -0.86 5.02 -21.15
C PRO A 27 0.10 5.88 -20.32
N LEU A 28 0.65 6.93 -20.93
CA LEU A 28 1.71 7.76 -20.34
C LEU A 28 1.34 8.30 -18.94
N TRP A 29 0.10 8.79 -18.81
CA TRP A 29 -0.42 9.42 -17.60
C TRP A 29 -0.88 8.43 -16.52
N ALA A 30 -0.89 7.13 -16.80
CA ALA A 30 -1.36 6.12 -15.84
C ALA A 30 -0.46 6.02 -14.61
N LYS A 31 0.87 6.10 -14.79
CA LYS A 31 1.81 6.07 -13.65
C LYS A 31 1.70 7.34 -12.80
N PRO A 32 1.80 8.56 -13.35
CA PRO A 32 1.52 9.80 -12.61
C PRO A 32 0.20 9.74 -11.83
N LEU A 33 -0.90 9.32 -12.46
CA LEU A 33 -2.21 9.21 -11.80
C LEU A 33 -2.16 8.35 -10.54
N LYS A 34 -1.64 7.12 -10.65
CA LYS A 34 -1.57 6.18 -9.51
C LYS A 34 -0.72 6.72 -8.37
N PHE A 35 0.42 7.33 -8.69
CA PHE A 35 1.27 7.95 -7.69
C PHE A 35 0.61 9.17 -7.05
N SER A 36 -0.07 10.03 -7.82
CA SER A 36 -0.82 11.17 -7.25
C SER A 36 -1.92 10.72 -6.29
N ILE A 37 -2.68 9.67 -6.63
CA ILE A 37 -3.71 9.12 -5.74
C ILE A 37 -3.07 8.54 -4.47
N SER A 38 -2.01 7.75 -4.62
CA SER A 38 -1.32 7.13 -3.48
C SER A 38 -0.73 8.18 -2.53
N VAL A 39 -0.05 9.20 -3.07
CA VAL A 39 0.52 10.31 -2.31
C VAL A 39 -0.57 11.18 -1.66
N LEU A 40 -1.71 11.40 -2.34
CA LEU A 40 -2.86 12.10 -1.77
C LEU A 40 -3.38 11.37 -0.53
N VAL A 41 -3.64 10.07 -0.66
CA VAL A 41 -4.14 9.21 0.42
C VAL A 41 -3.13 9.16 1.57
N TYR A 42 -1.85 9.00 1.26
CA TYR A 42 -0.78 9.01 2.26
C TYR A 42 -0.70 10.35 3.01
N ALA A 43 -0.75 11.49 2.31
CA ALA A 43 -0.69 12.82 2.92
C ALA A 43 -1.86 13.06 3.87
N ILE A 44 -3.08 12.67 3.48
CA ILE A 44 -4.27 12.74 4.35
C ILE A 44 -4.06 11.84 5.58
N THR A 45 -3.63 10.60 5.38
CA THR A 45 -3.41 9.64 6.46
C THR A 45 -2.36 10.13 7.46
N LEU A 46 -1.24 10.66 6.96
CA LEU A 46 -0.18 11.20 7.78
C LEU A 46 -0.66 12.43 8.57
N SER A 47 -1.41 13.33 7.92
CA SER A 47 -1.98 14.50 8.60
C SER A 47 -2.96 14.14 9.72
N TRP A 48 -3.66 13.01 9.60
CA TRP A 48 -4.52 12.47 10.64
C TRP A 48 -3.72 11.83 11.80
N LEU A 49 -2.59 11.18 11.52
CA LEU A 49 -1.79 10.47 12.52
C LEU A 49 -0.86 11.37 13.33
N LEU A 50 -0.25 12.37 12.71
CA LEU A 50 0.76 13.24 13.36
C LEU A 50 0.26 13.93 14.64
N PRO A 51 -1.00 14.41 14.75
CA PRO A 51 -1.53 15.02 15.97
C PRO A 51 -1.53 14.11 17.20
N PHE A 52 -1.56 12.78 17.03
CA PHE A 52 -1.51 11.83 18.14
C PHE A 52 -0.10 11.68 18.75
N LEU A 53 0.95 12.17 18.06
CA LEU A 53 2.32 12.06 18.54
C LEU A 53 2.60 13.10 19.62
N ARG A 54 3.08 12.65 20.78
CA ARG A 54 3.41 13.52 21.94
C ARG A 54 4.42 14.63 21.61
N ARG A 55 5.38 14.35 20.71
CA ARG A 55 6.46 15.28 20.34
C ARG A 55 6.09 16.10 19.11
N ARG A 56 5.32 17.18 19.28
CA ARG A 56 4.80 18.02 18.19
C ARG A 56 5.86 18.51 17.20
N ARG A 57 7.02 18.98 17.68
CA ARG A 57 8.12 19.45 16.81
C ARG A 57 8.70 18.32 15.95
N LEU A 58 8.87 17.13 16.54
CA LEU A 58 9.34 15.95 15.81
C LEU A 58 8.30 15.52 14.77
N ALA A 59 7.03 15.46 15.15
CA ALA A 59 5.93 15.12 14.25
C ALA A 59 5.85 16.08 13.05
N TRP A 60 6.03 17.38 13.29
CA TRP A 60 6.09 18.38 12.23
C TRP A 60 7.23 18.11 11.25
N TRP A 61 8.45 17.89 11.74
CA TRP A 61 9.61 17.60 10.88
C TRP A 61 9.45 16.30 10.09
N ILE A 62 8.95 15.24 10.71
CA ILE A 62 8.64 13.97 10.04
C ILE A 62 7.69 14.23 8.85
N GLY A 63 6.60 14.96 9.10
CA GLY A 63 5.63 15.31 8.05
C GLY A 63 6.24 16.15 6.94
N THR A 64 6.97 17.21 7.30
CA THR A 64 7.61 18.12 6.33
C THR A 64 8.62 17.40 5.45
N VAL A 65 9.50 16.57 6.05
CA VAL A 65 10.52 15.82 5.32
C VAL A 65 9.89 14.76 4.41
N ALA A 66 8.89 14.01 4.89
CA ALA A 66 8.19 13.04 4.06
C ALA A 66 7.49 13.70 2.87
N ILE A 67 6.82 14.83 3.08
CA ILE A 67 6.15 15.58 2.01
C ILE A 67 7.17 16.18 1.02
N ALA A 68 8.29 16.70 1.49
CA ALA A 68 9.35 17.22 0.62
C ALA A 68 9.94 16.11 -0.27
N ALA A 69 10.25 14.96 0.30
CA ALA A 69 10.72 13.79 -0.44
C ALA A 69 9.68 13.31 -1.47
N LEU A 70 8.40 13.23 -1.10
CA LEU A 70 7.33 12.89 -2.04
C LEU A 70 7.12 13.96 -3.13
N ALA A 71 7.42 15.23 -2.86
CA ALA A 71 7.34 16.27 -3.88
C ALA A 71 8.45 16.07 -4.93
N ILE A 72 9.66 15.74 -4.51
CA ILE A 72 10.78 15.39 -5.41
C ILE A 72 10.39 14.19 -6.28
N GLU A 73 9.86 13.12 -5.68
CA GLU A 73 9.32 11.95 -6.41
C GLU A 73 8.34 12.37 -7.50
N MET A 74 7.33 13.17 -7.16
CA MET A 74 6.28 13.54 -8.10
C MET A 74 6.79 14.44 -9.22
N VAL A 75 7.72 15.36 -8.94
CA VAL A 75 8.36 16.19 -9.98
C VAL A 75 9.10 15.30 -10.98
N ILE A 76 9.87 14.33 -10.51
CA ILE A 76 10.64 13.43 -11.40
C ILE A 76 9.69 12.49 -12.15
N ILE A 77 8.70 11.89 -11.51
CA ILE A 77 7.72 11.00 -12.15
C ILE A 77 6.97 11.70 -13.26
N VAL A 78 6.44 12.90 -13.00
CA VAL A 78 5.69 13.67 -14.00
C VAL A 78 6.62 14.18 -15.10
N GLY A 79 7.80 14.70 -14.75
CA GLY A 79 8.77 15.22 -15.72
C GLY A 79 9.29 14.14 -16.67
N THR A 80 9.64 12.97 -16.16
CA THR A 80 10.08 11.83 -16.98
C THR A 80 8.96 11.27 -17.85
N ALA A 81 7.74 11.17 -17.30
CA ALA A 81 6.57 10.80 -18.09
C ALA A 81 6.34 11.80 -19.23
N TRP A 82 6.37 13.10 -18.96
CA TRP A 82 6.24 14.13 -19.99
C TRP A 82 7.28 13.99 -21.12
N ALA A 83 8.53 13.70 -20.74
CA ALA A 83 9.64 13.45 -21.65
C ALA A 83 9.58 12.08 -22.36
N GLY A 84 8.58 11.25 -22.07
CA GLY A 84 8.40 9.94 -22.71
C GLY A 84 9.42 8.89 -22.27
N VAL A 85 10.03 9.03 -21.09
CA VAL A 85 11.04 8.10 -20.56
C VAL A 85 10.66 7.54 -19.20
N THR A 86 11.21 6.37 -18.87
CA THR A 86 10.97 5.72 -17.58
C THR A 86 11.75 6.42 -16.45
N SER A 87 11.07 6.66 -15.32
CA SER A 87 11.67 7.21 -14.09
C SER A 87 12.35 6.17 -13.21
N HIS A 88 11.72 4.99 -13.07
CA HIS A 88 12.22 3.93 -12.19
C HIS A 88 13.06 2.96 -12.99
N PHE A 89 14.12 2.43 -12.36
CA PHE A 89 15.08 1.48 -12.93
C PHE A 89 15.94 2.00 -14.09
N ASN A 90 15.66 3.19 -14.60
CA ASN A 90 16.35 3.77 -15.75
C ASN A 90 17.73 4.32 -15.37
N VAL A 91 18.76 3.65 -15.85
CA VAL A 91 20.18 3.97 -15.67
C VAL A 91 20.90 4.07 -17.02
N ALA A 92 20.16 4.36 -18.10
CA ALA A 92 20.69 4.41 -19.46
C ALA A 92 21.63 5.61 -19.72
N THR A 93 21.49 6.68 -18.94
CA THR A 93 22.33 7.89 -19.05
C THR A 93 22.72 8.41 -17.66
N PRO A 94 23.78 9.24 -17.53
CA PRO A 94 24.14 9.84 -16.24
C PRO A 94 23.01 10.64 -15.60
N LEU A 95 22.22 11.36 -16.40
CA LEU A 95 21.05 12.09 -15.91
C LEU A 95 19.98 11.12 -15.40
N ALA A 96 19.62 10.09 -16.17
CA ALA A 96 18.62 9.11 -15.76
C ALA A 96 19.03 8.38 -14.46
N ALA A 97 20.30 7.95 -14.38
CA ALA A 97 20.84 7.31 -13.18
C ALA A 97 20.82 8.25 -11.96
N THR A 98 21.12 9.54 -12.14
CA THR A 98 21.02 10.55 -11.07
C THR A 98 19.58 10.72 -10.60
N LEU A 99 18.63 10.88 -11.53
CA LEU A 99 17.21 10.99 -11.21
C LEU A 99 16.71 9.74 -10.47
N TRP A 100 17.07 8.55 -10.95
CA TRP A 100 16.73 7.29 -10.29
C TRP A 100 17.31 7.20 -8.87
N SER A 101 18.56 7.61 -8.67
CA SER A 101 19.21 7.61 -7.35
C SER A 101 18.56 8.59 -6.38
N VAL A 102 18.19 9.79 -6.86
CA VAL A 102 17.46 10.79 -6.06
C VAL A 102 16.10 10.25 -5.63
N MET A 103 15.40 9.54 -6.52
CA MET A 103 14.13 8.89 -6.18
C MET A 103 14.32 7.78 -5.15
N ALA A 104 15.27 6.86 -5.39
CA ALA A 104 15.57 5.78 -4.45
C ALA A 104 15.89 6.32 -3.04
N PHE A 105 16.66 7.41 -2.93
CA PHE A 105 16.91 8.07 -1.65
C PHE A 105 15.64 8.69 -1.06
N SER A 106 14.85 9.40 -1.87
CA SER A 106 13.62 10.07 -1.42
C SER A 106 12.60 9.07 -0.86
N ILE A 107 12.40 7.93 -1.52
CA ILE A 107 11.46 6.92 -1.01
C ILE A 107 11.97 6.22 0.25
N VAL A 108 13.29 6.04 0.41
CA VAL A 108 13.89 5.55 1.66
C VAL A 108 13.63 6.53 2.81
N VAL A 109 13.73 7.84 2.56
CA VAL A 109 13.39 8.88 3.55
C VAL A 109 11.91 8.78 3.96
N VAL A 110 10.98 8.61 3.00
CA VAL A 110 9.55 8.43 3.29
C VAL A 110 9.28 7.15 4.06
N TRP A 111 9.97 6.06 3.72
CA TRP A 111 9.88 4.78 4.43
C TRP A 111 10.37 4.91 5.88
N MET A 112 11.51 5.56 6.11
CA MET A 112 12.03 5.87 7.45
C MET A 112 11.11 6.77 8.26
N ALA A 113 10.55 7.81 7.63
CA ALA A 113 9.56 8.68 8.27
C ALA A 113 8.33 7.87 8.71
N THR A 114 7.82 6.98 7.85
CA THR A 114 6.66 6.12 8.15
C THR A 114 6.98 5.12 9.26
N LEU A 115 8.17 4.50 9.24
CA LEU A 115 8.64 3.63 10.31
C LEU A 115 8.72 4.38 11.65
N LEU A 116 9.26 5.59 11.65
CA LEU A 116 9.35 6.41 12.85
C LEU A 116 7.95 6.77 13.39
N VAL A 117 7.00 7.12 12.52
CA VAL A 117 5.59 7.31 12.94
C VAL A 117 5.02 6.03 13.54
N ALA A 118 5.21 4.88 12.87
CA ALA A 118 4.73 3.58 13.36
C ALA A 118 5.26 3.28 14.77
N VAL A 119 6.55 3.50 15.02
CA VAL A 119 7.18 3.30 16.35
C VAL A 119 6.64 4.30 17.38
N LEU A 120 6.48 5.57 17.01
CA LEU A 120 5.99 6.60 17.94
C LEU A 120 4.52 6.40 18.32
N LEU A 121 3.70 5.80 17.46
CA LEU A 121 2.30 5.46 17.72
C LEU A 121 2.12 4.43 18.86
N PHE A 122 3.14 3.63 19.19
CA PHE A 122 3.12 2.76 20.37
C PHE A 122 3.11 3.53 21.69
N ARG A 123 3.61 4.77 21.69
CA ARG A 123 3.59 5.68 22.85
C ARG A 123 2.46 6.69 22.82
N ALA A 124 1.68 6.72 21.73
CA ALA A 124 0.52 7.58 21.58
C ALA A 124 -0.68 6.99 22.34
N ASP A 125 -1.48 7.88 22.92
CA ASP A 125 -2.83 7.55 23.38
C ASP A 125 -3.77 7.73 22.19
N LEU A 126 -4.37 6.62 21.76
CA LEU A 126 -5.23 6.54 20.58
C LEU A 126 -6.70 6.30 20.96
N GLY A 127 -7.03 6.37 22.26
CA GLY A 127 -8.38 6.16 22.76
C GLY A 127 -8.81 4.69 22.72
N ASP A 128 -9.73 4.35 21.82
CA ASP A 128 -10.36 3.03 21.76
C ASP A 128 -9.32 1.90 21.50
N PRO A 129 -9.33 0.80 22.27
CA PRO A 129 -8.37 -0.29 22.11
C PRO A 129 -8.35 -0.93 20.71
N ALA A 130 -9.51 -1.05 20.05
CA ALA A 130 -9.60 -1.64 18.72
C ALA A 130 -9.00 -0.70 17.66
N LEU A 131 -9.31 0.60 17.74
CA LEU A 131 -8.70 1.62 16.87
C LEU A 131 -7.19 1.73 17.10
N SER A 132 -6.74 1.70 18.36
CA SER A 132 -5.33 1.72 18.73
C SER A 132 -4.56 0.55 18.13
N LEU A 133 -5.11 -0.66 18.24
CA LEU A 133 -4.54 -1.85 17.62
C LEU A 133 -4.52 -1.72 16.09
N ALA A 134 -5.63 -1.27 15.49
CA ALA A 134 -5.76 -1.13 14.04
C ALA A 134 -4.73 -0.14 13.45
N ILE A 135 -4.53 1.01 14.10
CA ILE A 135 -3.54 2.02 13.70
C ILE A 135 -2.12 1.46 13.80
N ARG A 136 -1.77 0.84 14.93
CA ARG A 136 -0.41 0.31 15.17
C ARG A 136 -0.09 -0.84 14.21
N ALA A 137 -1.00 -1.80 14.07
CA ALA A 137 -0.82 -2.92 13.16
C ALA A 137 -0.82 -2.46 11.70
N GLY A 138 -1.76 -1.60 11.29
CA GLY A 138 -1.80 -1.02 9.95
C GLY A 138 -0.51 -0.29 9.60
N ALA A 139 0.07 0.46 10.54
CA ALA A 139 1.34 1.15 10.33
C ALA A 139 2.51 0.18 10.16
N LEU A 140 2.61 -0.86 11.00
CA LEU A 140 3.67 -1.86 10.87
C LEU A 140 3.55 -2.67 9.56
N VAL A 141 2.35 -3.09 9.19
CA VAL A 141 2.10 -3.82 7.94
C VAL A 141 2.40 -2.91 6.74
N ALA A 142 2.06 -1.63 6.80
CA ALA A 142 2.41 -0.67 5.76
C ALA A 142 3.92 -0.50 5.59
N VAL A 143 4.67 -0.41 6.69
CA VAL A 143 6.14 -0.37 6.65
C VAL A 143 6.71 -1.63 6.01
N ALA A 144 6.18 -2.81 6.34
CA ALA A 144 6.59 -4.08 5.72
C ALA A 144 6.25 -4.10 4.21
N GLY A 145 5.03 -3.70 3.85
CA GLY A 145 4.58 -3.60 2.46
C GLY A 145 5.40 -2.63 1.62
N MET A 146 5.72 -1.45 2.18
CA MET A 146 6.63 -0.49 1.55
C MET A 146 8.02 -1.09 1.34
N GLY A 147 8.51 -1.86 2.32
CA GLY A 147 9.79 -2.56 2.23
C GLY A 147 9.86 -3.60 1.09
N LEU A 148 8.74 -4.12 0.60
CA LEU A 148 8.74 -5.01 -0.56
C LEU A 148 9.26 -4.34 -1.84
N ALA A 149 9.28 -3.00 -1.91
CA ALA A 149 9.90 -2.28 -3.03
C ALA A 149 11.40 -2.59 -3.19
N PHE A 150 12.11 -2.89 -2.10
CA PHE A 150 13.54 -3.24 -2.16
C PHE A 150 13.80 -4.53 -2.94
N LEU A 151 12.80 -5.42 -3.05
CA LEU A 151 12.91 -6.63 -3.87
C LEU A 151 12.90 -6.32 -5.38
N MET A 152 12.53 -5.10 -5.78
CA MET A 152 12.40 -4.70 -7.18
C MET A 152 13.62 -3.92 -7.71
N THR A 153 14.52 -3.44 -6.83
CA THR A 153 15.55 -2.46 -7.22
C THR A 153 16.86 -3.07 -7.71
N GLY A 154 17.09 -4.36 -7.47
CA GLY A 154 18.30 -5.06 -7.91
C GLY A 154 18.20 -5.54 -9.36
N PRO A 155 19.30 -5.52 -10.14
CA PRO A 155 19.28 -6.04 -11.50
C PRO A 155 18.97 -7.54 -11.50
N THR A 156 18.17 -7.97 -12.47
CA THR A 156 17.91 -9.40 -12.73
C THR A 156 19.13 -10.05 -13.40
N ALA A 157 19.22 -11.38 -13.38
CA ALA A 157 20.29 -12.11 -14.09
C ALA A 157 20.35 -11.73 -15.58
N ALA A 158 19.19 -11.65 -16.25
CA ALA A 158 19.12 -11.24 -17.65
C ALA A 158 19.62 -9.81 -17.90
N GLN A 159 19.43 -8.88 -16.94
CA GLN A 159 19.95 -7.51 -17.03
C GLN A 159 21.46 -7.43 -16.78
N LEU A 160 22.02 -8.35 -15.99
CA LEU A 160 23.47 -8.47 -15.81
C LEU A 160 24.14 -9.07 -17.04
N ASP A 161 23.49 -10.05 -17.68
CA ASP A 161 23.98 -10.68 -18.91
C ASP A 161 23.88 -9.74 -20.11
N SER A 162 22.81 -8.93 -20.19
CA SER A 162 22.61 -7.94 -21.24
C SER A 162 22.08 -6.63 -20.67
N PHE A 163 23.00 -5.74 -20.30
CA PHE A 163 22.64 -4.43 -19.77
C PHE A 163 22.11 -3.50 -20.86
N GLN A 164 20.83 -3.15 -20.75
CA GLN A 164 20.12 -2.25 -21.68
C GLN A 164 19.75 -0.91 -21.03
N GLY A 165 20.53 -0.47 -20.02
CA GLY A 165 20.24 0.77 -19.29
C GLY A 165 19.09 0.66 -18.29
N ILE A 166 18.67 -0.56 -17.91
CA ILE A 166 17.66 -0.83 -16.89
C ILE A 166 18.25 -1.72 -15.80
N ALA A 167 18.08 -1.33 -14.53
CA ALA A 167 18.50 -2.10 -13.37
C ALA A 167 17.35 -2.16 -12.34
N GLY A 168 16.78 -3.34 -12.16
CA GLY A 168 15.55 -3.55 -11.41
C GLY A 168 14.41 -4.01 -12.28
N ALA A 169 13.44 -4.68 -11.66
CA ALA A 169 12.21 -5.12 -12.30
C ALA A 169 11.15 -5.35 -11.23
N HIS A 170 9.88 -5.18 -11.59
CA HIS A 170 8.78 -5.57 -10.71
C HIS A 170 8.08 -6.86 -11.15
N THR A 171 8.20 -7.24 -12.42
CA THR A 171 7.67 -8.49 -12.96
C THR A 171 8.67 -9.61 -12.73
N ILE A 172 8.18 -10.76 -12.27
CA ILE A 172 8.99 -11.95 -11.96
C ILE A 172 8.71 -13.01 -13.01
N GLY A 173 9.77 -13.52 -13.64
CA GLY A 173 9.73 -14.57 -14.65
C GLY A 173 9.75 -14.08 -16.11
N VAL A 174 9.41 -12.81 -16.36
CA VAL A 174 9.50 -12.17 -17.69
C VAL A 174 9.91 -10.70 -17.57
N PRO A 175 10.39 -10.04 -18.64
CA PRO A 175 10.69 -8.61 -18.64
C PRO A 175 9.46 -7.72 -18.36
N ASP A 176 9.71 -6.56 -17.75
CA ASP A 176 8.69 -5.51 -17.56
C ASP A 176 8.18 -4.96 -18.90
N GLY A 177 6.93 -4.50 -18.93
CA GLY A 177 6.30 -3.88 -20.10
C GLY A 177 5.44 -4.82 -20.97
N GLY A 178 5.27 -6.07 -20.54
CA GLY A 178 4.33 -7.03 -21.15
C GLY A 178 2.85 -6.76 -20.84
N PRO A 179 1.93 -7.67 -21.24
CA PRO A 179 0.50 -7.52 -21.01
C PRO A 179 0.14 -7.37 -19.53
N GLY A 180 -0.59 -6.30 -19.21
CA GLY A 180 -0.96 -5.97 -17.83
C GLY A 180 -2.43 -5.58 -17.66
N LEU A 181 -2.91 -5.61 -16.42
CA LEU A 181 -4.25 -5.15 -16.07
C LEU A 181 -4.43 -3.68 -16.50
N PRO A 182 -5.62 -3.30 -17.02
CA PRO A 182 -5.90 -1.91 -17.37
C PRO A 182 -5.62 -0.96 -16.21
N LEU A 183 -4.98 0.18 -16.51
CA LEU A 183 -4.54 1.23 -15.57
C LEU A 183 -3.47 0.81 -14.55
N LEU A 184 -3.63 -0.34 -13.88
CA LEU A 184 -2.70 -0.85 -12.88
C LEU A 184 -1.39 -1.30 -13.52
N GLY A 185 -1.46 -1.90 -14.69
CA GLY A 185 -0.33 -2.44 -15.44
C GLY A 185 0.23 -3.72 -14.84
N TRP A 186 -0.40 -4.31 -13.81
CA TRP A 186 0.07 -5.54 -13.16
C TRP A 186 0.07 -6.71 -14.13
N SER A 187 1.15 -7.49 -14.15
CA SER A 187 1.36 -8.56 -15.13
C SER A 187 0.22 -9.58 -15.14
N THR A 188 -0.31 -9.84 -16.33
CA THR A 188 -1.35 -10.85 -16.57
C THR A 188 -0.79 -12.20 -17.03
N VAL A 189 0.53 -12.29 -17.17
CA VAL A 189 1.23 -13.47 -17.69
C VAL A 189 2.29 -14.01 -16.73
N ALA A 190 2.70 -13.23 -15.73
CA ALA A 190 3.72 -13.59 -14.77
C ALA A 190 3.49 -12.92 -13.40
N GLY A 191 4.36 -13.20 -12.43
CA GLY A 191 4.31 -12.60 -11.09
C GLY A 191 4.63 -11.12 -11.11
N ASP A 192 4.07 -10.36 -10.16
CA ASP A 192 4.27 -8.91 -10.09
C ASP A 192 4.33 -8.42 -8.64
N LEU A 193 5.52 -7.97 -8.21
CA LEU A 193 5.76 -7.53 -6.84
C LEU A 193 5.03 -6.23 -6.50
N ARG A 194 4.54 -5.46 -7.49
CA ARG A 194 3.74 -4.25 -7.21
C ARG A 194 2.44 -4.57 -6.50
N ILE A 195 1.90 -5.77 -6.70
CA ILE A 195 0.64 -6.20 -6.09
C ILE A 195 0.78 -6.30 -4.56
N PRO A 196 1.67 -7.15 -4.00
CA PRO A 196 1.86 -7.22 -2.55
C PRO A 196 2.42 -5.91 -1.99
N HIS A 197 3.25 -5.17 -2.73
CA HIS A 197 3.71 -3.84 -2.31
C HIS A 197 2.53 -2.87 -2.12
N PHE A 198 1.64 -2.78 -3.10
CA PHE A 198 0.42 -1.94 -3.06
C PHE A 198 -0.49 -2.36 -1.90
N VAL A 199 -0.81 -3.65 -1.79
CA VAL A 199 -1.66 -4.16 -0.72
C VAL A 199 -1.02 -3.87 0.64
N GLY A 200 0.27 -4.15 0.80
CA GLY A 200 0.98 -3.92 2.05
C GLY A 200 0.99 -2.45 2.46
N MET A 201 1.42 -1.54 1.58
CA MET A 201 1.50 -0.11 1.91
C MET A 201 0.13 0.50 2.29
N HIS A 202 -0.97 -0.03 1.73
CA HIS A 202 -2.33 0.44 2.02
C HIS A 202 -2.95 -0.12 3.31
N ALA A 203 -2.24 -0.99 4.05
CA ALA A 203 -2.70 -1.50 5.34
C ALA A 203 -2.95 -0.38 6.37
N LEU A 204 -2.16 0.71 6.29
CA LEU A 204 -2.29 1.89 7.16
C LEU A 204 -3.62 2.63 6.95
N GLN A 205 -4.27 2.47 5.78
CA GLN A 205 -5.62 2.97 5.57
C GLN A 205 -6.66 1.89 5.84
N ALA A 206 -6.52 0.72 5.23
CA ALA A 206 -7.55 -0.31 5.23
C ALA A 206 -7.89 -0.81 6.65
N ILE A 207 -6.89 -1.09 7.49
CA ILE A 207 -7.12 -1.65 8.82
C ILE A 207 -7.76 -0.61 9.76
N PRO A 208 -7.28 0.65 9.87
CA PRO A 208 -7.94 1.67 10.67
C PRO A 208 -9.35 2.04 10.17
N LEU A 209 -9.56 2.14 8.86
CA LEU A 209 -10.90 2.38 8.31
C LEU A 209 -11.88 1.26 8.68
N THR A 210 -11.41 0.01 8.74
CA THR A 210 -12.22 -1.11 9.22
C THR A 210 -12.61 -0.95 10.69
N ALA A 211 -11.70 -0.48 11.56
CA ALA A 211 -12.02 -0.21 12.96
C ALA A 211 -13.07 0.90 13.12
N LEU A 212 -12.92 1.99 12.36
CA LEU A 212 -13.90 3.08 12.33
C LEU A 212 -15.26 2.60 11.81
N LEU A 213 -15.27 1.75 10.78
CA LEU A 213 -16.51 1.14 10.28
C LEU A 213 -17.20 0.27 11.34
N LEU A 214 -16.44 -0.57 12.07
CA LEU A 214 -16.99 -1.38 13.15
C LEU A 214 -17.57 -0.53 14.29
N GLU A 215 -16.94 0.59 14.61
CA GLU A 215 -17.44 1.57 15.57
C GLU A 215 -18.74 2.24 15.10
N LEU A 216 -18.82 2.63 13.82
CA LEU A 216 -20.06 3.18 13.25
C LEU A 216 -21.20 2.15 13.26
N LEU A 217 -20.90 0.90 12.93
CA LEU A 217 -21.86 -0.22 12.94
C LEU A 217 -22.30 -0.63 14.35
N ALA A 218 -21.52 -0.31 15.39
CA ALA A 218 -21.90 -0.58 16.78
C ALA A 218 -23.21 0.11 17.20
N ARG A 219 -23.60 1.19 16.50
CA ARG A 219 -24.89 1.87 16.69
C ARG A 219 -26.09 1.04 16.24
N ARG A 220 -25.90 0.07 15.35
CA ARG A 220 -26.98 -0.75 14.77
C ARG A 220 -26.87 -2.24 15.08
N ILE A 221 -25.67 -2.72 15.40
CA ILE A 221 -25.39 -4.13 15.66
C ILE A 221 -25.02 -4.28 17.15
N PRO A 222 -25.92 -4.80 17.99
CA PRO A 222 -25.69 -4.91 19.44
C PRO A 222 -24.41 -5.69 19.81
N ALA A 223 -24.02 -6.68 19.00
CA ALA A 223 -22.79 -7.43 19.21
C ALA A 223 -21.52 -6.56 19.18
N LEU A 224 -21.54 -5.48 18.38
CA LEU A 224 -20.41 -4.57 18.19
C LEU A 224 -20.35 -3.46 19.24
N ALA A 225 -21.41 -3.26 20.03
CA ALA A 225 -21.40 -2.31 21.15
C ALA A 225 -20.35 -2.67 22.20
N GLU A 226 -20.00 -3.95 22.34
CA GLU A 226 -18.95 -4.41 23.23
C GLU A 226 -17.55 -4.11 22.65
N PRO A 227 -16.69 -3.32 23.33
CA PRO A 227 -15.34 -3.01 22.84
C PRO A 227 -14.47 -4.25 22.60
N ARG A 228 -14.64 -5.29 23.42
CA ARG A 228 -13.90 -6.56 23.27
C ARG A 228 -14.24 -7.29 21.96
N THR A 229 -15.48 -7.19 21.48
CA THR A 229 -15.89 -7.79 20.21
C THR A 229 -15.19 -7.08 19.05
N ARG A 230 -15.22 -5.73 19.03
CA ARG A 230 -14.52 -4.93 18.02
C ARG A 230 -13.02 -5.22 18.02
N LEU A 231 -12.38 -5.27 19.18
CA LEU A 231 -10.95 -5.61 19.30
C LEU A 231 -10.61 -6.99 18.72
N ARG A 232 -11.43 -8.01 19.00
CA ARG A 232 -11.23 -9.36 18.45
C ARG A 232 -11.42 -9.40 16.94
N LEU A 233 -12.39 -8.67 16.39
CA LEU A 233 -12.57 -8.55 14.95
C LEU A 233 -11.36 -7.89 14.29
N ILE A 234 -10.75 -6.88 14.93
CA ILE A 234 -9.53 -6.27 14.40
C ILE A 234 -8.35 -7.25 14.37
N TRP A 235 -8.21 -8.14 15.36
CA TRP A 235 -7.22 -9.23 15.27
C TRP A 235 -7.48 -10.15 14.07
N VAL A 236 -8.73 -10.51 13.79
CA VAL A 236 -9.10 -11.31 12.61
C VAL A 236 -8.75 -10.58 11.32
N VAL A 237 -9.05 -9.29 11.23
CA VAL A 237 -8.73 -8.43 10.08
C VAL A 237 -7.22 -8.36 9.86
N ILE A 238 -6.43 -8.16 10.92
CA ILE A 238 -4.96 -8.14 10.85
C ILE A 238 -4.41 -9.48 10.36
N GLY A 239 -4.90 -10.59 10.91
CA GLY A 239 -4.48 -11.93 10.49
C GLY A 239 -4.81 -12.21 9.03
N LEU A 240 -6.01 -11.87 8.57
CA LEU A 240 -6.41 -11.96 7.17
C LEU A 240 -5.51 -11.09 6.28
N TYR A 241 -5.25 -9.84 6.66
CA TYR A 241 -4.44 -8.92 5.89
C TYR A 241 -2.99 -9.41 5.72
N LEU A 242 -2.39 -9.89 6.82
CA LEU A 242 -1.06 -10.49 6.80
C LEU A 242 -1.01 -11.76 5.95
N GLY A 243 -2.03 -12.62 6.06
CA GLY A 243 -2.15 -13.82 5.23
C GLY A 243 -2.26 -13.49 3.75
N VAL A 244 -3.08 -12.49 3.38
CA VAL A 244 -3.21 -12.00 1.99
C VAL A 244 -1.90 -11.42 1.50
N LEU A 245 -1.22 -10.59 2.31
CA LEU A 245 0.06 -10.01 1.96
C LEU A 245 1.13 -11.09 1.71
N ALA A 246 1.21 -12.09 2.61
CA ALA A 246 2.14 -13.20 2.46
C ALA A 246 1.83 -14.05 1.22
N LEU A 247 0.55 -14.36 0.99
CA LEU A 247 0.12 -15.14 -0.17
C LEU A 247 0.44 -14.42 -1.48
N LEU A 248 0.11 -13.13 -1.60
CA LEU A 248 0.41 -12.34 -2.79
C LEU A 248 1.92 -12.16 -3.01
N THR A 249 2.70 -12.05 -1.93
CA THR A 249 4.16 -12.00 -2.02
C THR A 249 4.72 -13.31 -2.54
N GLY A 250 4.28 -14.45 -1.98
CA GLY A 250 4.66 -15.77 -2.44
C GLY A 250 4.25 -16.04 -3.89
N GLN A 251 3.03 -15.68 -4.27
CA GLN A 251 2.53 -15.80 -5.64
C GLN A 251 3.38 -15.00 -6.63
N ALA A 252 3.69 -13.74 -6.29
CA ALA A 252 4.52 -12.88 -7.15
C ALA A 252 5.94 -13.44 -7.29
N LEU A 253 6.57 -13.86 -6.20
CA LEU A 253 7.91 -14.45 -6.21
C LEU A 253 7.97 -15.80 -6.93
N ALA A 254 6.87 -16.56 -6.93
CA ALA A 254 6.72 -17.78 -7.72
C ALA A 254 6.50 -17.52 -9.23
N GLY A 255 6.49 -16.26 -9.66
CA GLY A 255 6.27 -15.89 -11.07
C GLY A 255 4.83 -16.13 -11.54
N GLN A 256 3.87 -16.29 -10.64
CA GLN A 256 2.48 -16.58 -11.00
C GLN A 256 1.65 -15.32 -11.22
N SER A 257 0.89 -15.29 -12.31
CA SER A 257 0.00 -14.17 -12.59
C SER A 257 -1.18 -14.10 -11.63
N ILE A 258 -1.59 -12.86 -11.30
CA ILE A 258 -2.77 -12.59 -10.48
C ILE A 258 -4.09 -13.01 -11.12
N VAL A 259 -4.17 -13.05 -12.46
CA VAL A 259 -5.40 -13.44 -13.19
C VAL A 259 -5.44 -14.92 -13.55
N ARG A 260 -4.33 -15.64 -13.36
CA ARG A 260 -4.22 -17.09 -13.59
C ARG A 260 -3.43 -17.74 -12.43
N PRO A 261 -3.91 -17.63 -11.19
CA PRO A 261 -3.28 -18.29 -10.05
C PRO A 261 -3.36 -19.81 -10.20
N ASP A 262 -2.37 -20.52 -9.66
CA ASP A 262 -2.45 -21.97 -9.58
C ASP A 262 -3.46 -22.46 -8.52
N VAL A 263 -3.67 -23.78 -8.46
CA VAL A 263 -4.59 -24.39 -7.51
C VAL A 263 -4.15 -24.15 -6.05
N VAL A 264 -2.85 -24.11 -5.76
CA VAL A 264 -2.32 -23.93 -4.40
C VAL A 264 -2.65 -22.54 -3.89
N VAL A 265 -2.45 -21.50 -4.71
CA VAL A 265 -2.78 -20.11 -4.41
C VAL A 265 -4.29 -19.95 -4.21
N VAL A 266 -5.11 -20.53 -5.09
CA VAL A 266 -6.58 -20.48 -4.97
C VAL A 266 -7.05 -21.15 -3.70
N VAL A 267 -6.62 -22.38 -3.42
CA VAL A 267 -7.00 -23.12 -2.21
C VAL A 267 -6.53 -22.39 -0.95
N SER A 268 -5.31 -21.82 -0.96
CA SER A 268 -4.79 -21.03 0.15
C SER A 268 -5.62 -19.77 0.39
N ALA A 269 -5.98 -19.04 -0.66
CA ALA A 269 -6.82 -17.84 -0.58
C ALA A 269 -8.20 -18.18 -0.01
N VAL A 270 -8.86 -19.22 -0.54
CA VAL A 270 -10.18 -19.67 -0.07
C VAL A 270 -10.11 -20.12 1.39
N SER A 271 -9.10 -20.92 1.75
CA SER A 271 -8.92 -21.39 3.12
C SER A 271 -8.72 -20.24 4.10
N LEU A 272 -7.91 -19.25 3.72
CA LEU A 272 -7.69 -18.04 4.51
C LEU A 272 -8.99 -17.24 4.70
N LEU A 273 -9.78 -17.06 3.64
CA LEU A 273 -11.06 -16.35 3.70
C LEU A 273 -12.09 -17.10 4.56
N VAL A 274 -12.20 -18.42 4.41
CA VAL A 274 -13.10 -19.26 5.21
C VAL A 274 -12.72 -19.23 6.69
N ALA A 275 -11.42 -19.32 7.00
CA ALA A 275 -10.93 -19.22 8.37
C ALA A 275 -11.25 -17.86 8.99
N ALA A 276 -10.98 -16.76 8.27
CA ALA A 276 -11.28 -15.41 8.73
C ALA A 276 -12.79 -15.19 8.93
N ALA A 277 -13.62 -15.62 7.99
CA ALA A 277 -15.08 -15.52 8.08
C ALA A 277 -15.64 -16.34 9.26
N SER A 278 -15.13 -17.56 9.47
CA SER A 278 -15.53 -18.42 10.60
C SER A 278 -15.13 -17.80 11.93
N ALA A 279 -13.92 -17.27 12.05
CA ALA A 279 -13.45 -16.58 13.24
C ALA A 279 -14.28 -15.31 13.54
N ALA A 280 -14.55 -14.49 12.51
CA ALA A 280 -15.39 -13.30 12.65
C ALA A 280 -16.82 -13.66 13.07
N GLY A 281 -17.42 -14.70 12.45
CA GLY A 281 -18.73 -15.23 12.81
C GLY A 281 -18.80 -15.71 14.26
N GLY A 282 -17.79 -16.45 14.72
CA GLY A 282 -17.68 -16.88 16.12
C GLY A 282 -17.56 -15.70 17.11
N VAL A 283 -16.77 -14.69 16.76
CA VAL A 283 -16.63 -13.46 17.56
C VAL A 283 -17.96 -12.70 17.66
N LEU A 284 -18.67 -12.53 16.53
CA LEU A 284 -19.96 -11.85 16.50
C LEU A 284 -21.03 -12.63 17.27
N TRP A 285 -21.10 -13.94 17.11
CA TRP A 285 -22.04 -14.80 17.82
C TRP A 285 -21.84 -14.75 19.34
N ALA A 286 -20.59 -14.82 19.80
CA ALA A 286 -20.26 -14.67 21.22
C ALA A 286 -20.65 -13.28 21.73
N GLY A 287 -20.41 -12.22 20.96
CA GLY A 287 -20.84 -10.85 21.27
C GLY A 287 -22.36 -10.71 21.37
N GLN A 288 -23.12 -11.31 20.44
CA GLN A 288 -24.58 -11.28 20.45
C GLN A 288 -25.17 -11.98 21.67
N ARG A 289 -24.61 -13.12 22.06
CA ARG A 289 -25.03 -13.84 23.28
C ARG A 289 -24.85 -12.99 24.53
N ARG A 290 -23.72 -12.31 24.66
CA ARG A 290 -23.46 -11.40 25.79
C ARG A 290 -24.39 -10.19 25.79
N ALA A 291 -24.63 -9.58 24.64
CA ALA A 291 -25.57 -8.47 24.52
C ALA A 291 -26.99 -8.88 24.97
N ARG A 292 -27.49 -10.03 24.49
CA ARG A 292 -28.81 -10.55 24.90
C ARG A 292 -28.90 -10.85 26.40
N ALA A 293 -27.85 -11.43 26.99
CA ALA A 293 -27.82 -11.71 28.42
C ALA A 293 -27.81 -10.42 29.28
N ALA A 294 -27.28 -9.32 28.78
CA ALA A 294 -27.30 -8.03 29.46
C ALA A 294 -28.69 -7.35 29.42
N PHE A 295 -29.48 -7.55 28.35
CA PHE A 295 -30.85 -7.05 28.26
C PHE A 295 -31.87 -7.87 29.07
N ALA A 296 -31.53 -9.11 29.45
CA ALA A 296 -32.40 -9.99 30.23
C ALA A 296 -32.26 -9.81 31.76
N ARG A 297 -31.38 -8.89 32.20
CA ARG A 297 -31.20 -8.49 33.61
C ARG A 297 -31.75 -7.09 33.82
#